data_AF-A0A2W7QYU5-F1
#
_entry.id   AF-A0A2W7QYU5-F1
#
_cell.length_a   1.000
_cell.length_b   1.000
_cell.length_c   1.000
_cell.angle_alpha   90.00
_cell.angle_beta   90.00
_cell.angle_gamma   90.00
#
_symmetry.space_group_name_H-M   'P 1'
#
loop_
_entity.id
_entity.type
_entity.pdbx_description
1 polymer ?
#
loop_
_entity_poly.entity_id
_entity_poly.type
_entity_poly.pdbx_seq_one_letter_code
_entity_poly.pdbx_strand_id
1 'polypeptide(L)'
;MRRWPVLSALLLVLLTGLAGCDRLPGRAAPPEPASPLAAEAIAVSPLGTESVKTTPEPPAAPVAVKSAGELACERRQGRYVSVGGARTCVTPTSDGGKQCRGKGDCSGQCLARSNSCAPVAPLLGCNEILQSDGRRVTLCLD
;
A
#
# COMPACT_ATOMS: atom_id res chain seq x y z
N MET A 1 20.19 22.37 -53.72
CA MET A 1 20.72 20.98 -53.61
C MET A 1 20.05 20.32 -52.40
N ARG A 2 18.85 19.75 -52.59
CA ARG A 2 18.54 18.31 -52.54
C ARG A 2 18.85 17.62 -51.19
N ARG A 3 17.92 17.72 -50.23
CA ARG A 3 17.78 16.84 -49.04
C ARG A 3 16.38 16.20 -48.91
N TRP A 4 15.59 16.23 -49.99
CA TRP A 4 14.17 15.82 -49.98
C TRP A 4 13.85 14.30 -50.12
N PRO A 5 14.74 13.37 -50.53
CA PRO A 5 14.28 11.99 -50.75
C PRO A 5 14.17 11.14 -49.48
N VAL A 6 14.77 11.56 -48.36
CA VAL A 6 14.85 10.73 -47.14
C VAL A 6 13.57 10.79 -46.30
N LEU A 7 12.86 11.92 -46.32
CA LEU A 7 11.61 12.08 -45.57
C LEU A 7 10.46 11.23 -46.16
N SER A 8 10.43 11.01 -47.47
CA SER A 8 9.37 10.20 -48.11
C SER A 8 9.51 8.70 -47.86
N ALA A 9 10.73 8.19 -47.65
CA ALA A 9 10.95 6.77 -47.41
C ALA A 9 10.54 6.33 -45.98
N LEU A 10 10.73 7.20 -44.97
CA LEU A 10 10.38 6.89 -43.58
C LEU A 10 8.88 6.89 -43.32
N LEU A 11 8.11 7.70 -44.05
CA LEU A 11 6.64 7.74 -43.90
C LEU A 11 5.97 6.46 -44.44
N LEU A 12 6.57 5.81 -45.44
CA LEU A 12 6.06 4.57 -46.04
C LEU A 12 6.28 3.33 -45.15
N VAL A 13 7.31 3.32 -44.30
CA VAL A 13 7.58 2.21 -43.36
C VAL A 13 6.63 2.24 -42.14
N LEU A 14 6.09 3.41 -41.78
CA LEU A 14 5.16 3.57 -40.65
C LEU A 14 3.73 3.11 -40.96
N LEU A 15 3.34 2.97 -42.24
CA LEU A 15 1.97 2.64 -42.64
C LEU A 15 1.69 1.14 -42.85
N THR A 16 2.71 0.28 -42.94
CA THR A 16 2.55 -1.19 -43.16
C THR A 16 2.63 -2.05 -41.90
N GLY A 17 2.74 -1.46 -40.70
CA GLY A 17 2.87 -2.18 -39.42
C GLY A 17 1.54 -2.54 -38.71
N LEU A 18 0.41 -2.53 -39.42
CA LEU A 18 -0.85 -3.14 -38.95
C LEU A 18 -0.83 -4.65 -39.27
N ALA A 19 -1.43 -5.44 -38.37
CA ALA A 19 -1.79 -6.86 -38.51
C ALA A 19 -0.76 -7.90 -37.99
N GLY A 20 -0.84 -8.20 -36.69
CA GLY A 20 -0.32 -9.48 -36.19
C GLY A 20 -0.16 -9.55 -34.67
N CYS A 21 -1.27 -9.69 -33.92
CA CYS A 21 -1.31 -10.35 -32.60
C CYS A 21 -2.78 -10.66 -32.27
N ASP A 22 -3.41 -11.51 -33.09
CA ASP A 22 -4.69 -12.15 -32.80
C ASP A 22 -4.40 -13.57 -32.26
N ARG A 23 -5.19 -14.02 -31.27
CA ARG A 23 -5.18 -15.29 -30.54
C ARG A 23 -4.23 -15.45 -29.35
N LEU A 24 -4.77 -15.17 -28.16
CA LEU A 24 -4.54 -16.02 -26.99
C LEU A 24 -5.82 -16.85 -26.73
N PRO A 25 -5.73 -18.19 -26.71
CA PRO A 25 -6.86 -19.06 -26.45
C PRO A 25 -7.21 -19.12 -24.96
N GLY A 26 -8.48 -19.43 -24.71
CA GLY A 26 -9.18 -19.44 -23.43
C GLY A 26 -8.38 -19.97 -22.24
N ARG A 27 -8.42 -19.19 -21.15
CA ARG A 27 -8.21 -19.69 -19.81
C ARG A 27 -9.57 -20.08 -19.24
N ALA A 28 -9.86 -21.39 -19.28
CA ALA A 28 -10.97 -21.96 -18.55
C ALA A 28 -10.83 -21.61 -17.05
N ALA A 29 -11.89 -21.08 -16.47
CA ALA A 29 -11.98 -20.88 -15.03
C ALA A 29 -11.96 -22.25 -14.33
N PRO A 30 -11.15 -22.44 -13.27
CA PRO A 30 -11.31 -23.58 -12.38
C PRO A 30 -12.69 -23.50 -11.71
N PRO A 31 -13.43 -24.61 -11.58
CA PRO A 31 -14.68 -24.62 -10.83
C PRO A 31 -14.43 -24.26 -9.36
N GLU A 32 -15.22 -23.31 -8.86
CA GLU A 32 -15.34 -22.98 -7.45
C GLU A 32 -15.62 -24.25 -6.64
N PRO A 33 -14.78 -24.61 -5.65
CA PRO A 33 -15.21 -25.55 -4.63
C PRO A 33 -16.21 -24.83 -3.73
N ALA A 34 -17.49 -25.11 -3.97
CA ALA A 34 -18.57 -24.88 -3.03
C ALA A 34 -18.17 -25.45 -1.67
N SER A 35 -17.89 -24.55 -0.72
CA SER A 35 -17.68 -24.93 0.68
C SER A 35 -19.04 -24.93 1.36
N PRO A 36 -19.56 -26.09 1.80
CA PRO A 36 -20.76 -26.14 2.61
C PRO A 36 -20.39 -25.67 4.01
N LEU A 37 -20.55 -24.38 4.30
CA LEU A 37 -20.73 -23.97 5.67
C LEU A 37 -22.11 -24.47 6.11
N ALA A 38 -22.09 -25.65 6.71
CA ALA A 38 -23.14 -26.18 7.54
C ALA A 38 -23.60 -25.07 8.50
N ALA A 39 -24.86 -24.71 8.35
CA ALA A 39 -25.59 -23.87 9.29
C ALA A 39 -25.80 -24.69 10.58
N GLU A 40 -24.83 -24.67 11.47
CA GLU A 40 -25.07 -25.04 12.86
C GLU A 40 -25.65 -23.83 13.58
N ALA A 41 -26.97 -23.88 13.70
CA ALA A 41 -27.78 -23.02 14.54
C ALA A 41 -27.31 -23.17 15.99
N ILE A 42 -26.55 -22.19 16.47
CA ILE A 42 -26.20 -22.09 17.89
C ILE A 42 -27.44 -21.57 18.61
N ALA A 43 -27.96 -22.41 19.50
CA ALA A 43 -29.09 -22.17 20.36
C ALA A 43 -28.90 -20.87 21.18
N VAL A 44 -29.85 -19.95 21.05
CA VAL A 44 -30.00 -18.79 21.94
C VAL A 44 -30.91 -19.16 23.10
N SER A 45 -30.40 -19.08 24.33
CA SER A 45 -31.16 -18.77 25.57
C SER A 45 -30.21 -18.73 26.79
N PRO A 46 -30.49 -17.98 27.88
CA PRO A 46 -31.71 -17.22 28.16
C PRO A 46 -31.48 -15.74 28.54
N LEU A 47 -32.60 -15.03 28.73
CA LEU A 47 -32.67 -13.75 29.43
C LEU A 47 -31.96 -13.81 30.80
N GLY A 48 -30.91 -13.02 30.95
CA GLY A 48 -30.35 -12.64 32.24
C GLY A 48 -30.73 -11.20 32.56
N THR A 49 -31.80 -11.04 33.35
CA THR A 49 -32.05 -9.80 34.10
C THR A 49 -30.99 -9.72 35.20
N GLU A 50 -29.90 -9.02 34.94
CA GLU A 50 -28.95 -8.61 35.98
C GLU A 50 -28.96 -7.09 36.10
N SER A 51 -29.76 -6.66 37.09
CA SER A 51 -29.37 -5.72 38.12
C SER A 51 -28.45 -4.58 37.69
N VAL A 52 -29.06 -3.41 37.46
CA VAL A 52 -28.36 -2.12 37.41
C VAL A 52 -27.77 -1.87 38.79
N LYS A 53 -26.57 -2.39 39.03
CA LYS A 53 -25.69 -1.92 40.09
C LYS A 53 -25.12 -0.59 39.61
N THR A 54 -25.66 0.50 40.14
CA THR A 54 -25.08 1.84 40.05
C THR A 54 -23.61 1.75 40.44
N THR A 55 -22.76 1.67 39.42
CA THR A 55 -21.31 1.80 39.54
C THR A 55 -21.06 3.30 39.72
N PRO A 56 -20.35 3.73 40.77
CA PRO A 56 -19.96 5.12 40.90
C PRO A 56 -19.22 5.54 39.63
N GLU A 57 -19.67 6.62 38.99
CA GLU A 57 -19.02 7.18 37.81
C GLU A 57 -17.54 7.40 38.13
N PRO A 58 -16.63 6.69 37.43
CA PRO A 58 -15.20 6.87 37.61
C PRO A 58 -14.87 8.34 37.38
N PRO A 59 -13.99 8.95 38.19
CA PRO A 59 -13.57 10.34 37.97
C PRO A 59 -13.15 10.48 36.51
N ALA A 60 -13.74 11.46 35.81
CA ALA A 60 -13.53 11.69 34.39
C ALA A 60 -12.04 11.60 34.09
N ALA A 61 -11.65 10.55 33.35
CA ALA A 61 -10.27 10.36 32.95
C ALA A 61 -9.78 11.67 32.30
N PRO A 62 -8.55 12.13 32.59
CA PRO A 62 -8.04 13.33 31.96
C PRO A 62 -8.14 13.15 30.45
N VAL A 63 -8.89 14.04 29.80
CA VAL A 63 -8.99 14.05 28.34
C VAL A 63 -7.56 14.18 27.82
N ALA A 64 -7.06 13.13 27.16
CA ALA A 64 -5.71 13.12 26.65
C ALA A 64 -5.61 14.19 25.55
N VAL A 65 -5.02 15.34 25.90
CA VAL A 65 -4.83 16.44 24.95
C VAL A 65 -3.73 16.01 23.98
N LYS A 66 -4.07 15.92 22.70
CA LYS A 66 -3.12 15.60 21.64
C LYS A 66 -2.01 16.64 21.57
N SER A 67 -0.78 16.17 21.36
CA SER A 67 0.37 17.06 21.18
C SER A 67 0.29 17.85 19.87
N ALA A 68 1.00 18.97 19.78
CA ALA A 68 1.10 19.73 18.53
C ALA A 68 1.67 18.89 17.37
N GLY A 69 2.60 17.98 17.65
CA GLY A 69 3.17 17.06 16.67
C GLY A 69 2.16 16.04 16.14
N GLU A 70 1.31 15.52 17.01
CA GLU A 70 0.23 14.61 16.65
C GLU A 70 -0.80 15.30 15.75
N LEU A 71 -1.26 16.49 16.15
CA LEU A 71 -2.18 17.29 15.35
C LEU A 71 -1.58 17.66 13.98
N ALA A 72 -0.29 17.98 13.93
CA ALA A 72 0.40 18.25 12.67
C ALA A 72 0.50 17.02 11.77
N CYS A 73 0.65 15.82 12.35
CA CYS A 73 0.69 14.57 11.61
C CYS A 73 -0.67 14.25 10.97
N GLU A 74 -1.73 14.37 11.75
CA GLU A 74 -3.10 14.08 11.30
C GLU A 74 -3.55 15.05 10.20
N ARG A 75 -3.16 16.33 10.26
CA ARG A 75 -3.42 17.30 9.18
C ARG A 75 -2.82 16.87 7.84
N ARG A 76 -1.72 16.12 7.86
CA ARG A 76 -1.07 15.54 6.66
C ARG A 76 -1.58 14.14 6.34
N GLN A 77 -2.70 13.73 6.95
CA GLN A 77 -3.28 12.39 6.85
C GLN A 77 -2.31 11.28 7.28
N GLY A 78 -1.35 11.62 8.14
CA GLY A 78 -0.43 10.67 8.73
C GLY A 78 -0.96 10.07 10.03
N ARG A 79 -0.27 9.02 10.49
CA ARG A 79 -0.52 8.34 11.76
C ARG A 79 0.62 8.62 12.73
N TYR A 80 0.29 9.06 13.95
CA TYR A 80 1.27 9.36 14.98
C TYR A 80 1.56 8.13 15.86
N VAL A 81 2.57 7.38 15.45
CA VAL A 81 2.91 6.06 16.02
C VAL A 81 4.10 6.16 16.97
N SER A 82 4.20 5.23 17.92
CA SER A 82 5.36 5.09 18.79
C SER A 82 6.30 4.04 18.23
N VAL A 83 7.59 4.37 18.13
CA VAL A 83 8.66 3.50 17.65
C VAL A 83 9.94 3.85 18.41
N GLY A 84 10.72 2.87 18.85
CA GLY A 84 12.00 3.10 19.55
C GLY A 84 11.93 3.98 20.83
N GLY A 85 10.77 4.09 21.47
CA GLY A 85 10.55 4.99 22.61
C GLY A 85 10.27 6.45 22.24
N ALA A 86 10.28 6.80 20.95
CA ALA A 86 9.85 8.08 20.42
C ALA A 86 8.49 7.97 19.72
N ARG A 87 7.89 9.12 19.36
CA ARG A 87 6.69 9.16 18.50
C ARG A 87 7.00 9.89 17.21
N THR A 88 6.58 9.31 16.10
CA THR A 88 6.83 9.84 14.76
C THR A 88 5.58 9.82 13.91
N CYS A 89 5.58 10.64 12.86
CA CYS A 89 4.51 10.69 11.89
C CYS A 89 4.80 9.78 10.71
N VAL A 90 3.93 8.80 10.46
CA VAL A 90 3.98 7.94 9.29
C VAL A 90 2.87 8.36 8.33
N THR A 91 3.23 8.77 7.12
CA THR A 91 2.29 9.21 6.09
C THR A 91 2.18 8.19 4.97
N PRO A 92 0.99 7.99 4.38
CA PRO A 92 0.87 7.18 3.17
C PRO A 92 1.65 7.82 2.01
N THR A 93 2.22 6.99 1.16
CA THR A 93 2.84 7.42 -0.10
C THR A 93 1.80 7.35 -1.23
N SER A 94 1.90 8.26 -2.21
CA SER A 94 0.95 8.31 -3.34
C SER A 94 1.22 7.25 -4.41
N ASP A 95 2.38 6.62 -4.34
CA ASP A 95 2.92 5.65 -5.28
C ASP A 95 3.06 4.24 -4.68
N GLY A 96 2.57 4.02 -3.46
CA GLY A 96 2.58 2.72 -2.79
C GLY A 96 2.13 1.57 -3.70
N GLY A 97 2.96 0.54 -3.80
CA GLY A 97 2.71 -0.65 -4.62
C GLY A 97 3.08 -0.52 -6.11
N LYS A 98 3.41 0.68 -6.62
CA LYS A 98 3.90 0.82 -8.00
C LYS A 98 5.26 0.13 -8.16
N GLN A 99 5.52 -0.41 -9.36
CA GLN A 99 6.81 -1.04 -9.66
C GLN A 99 7.95 -0.02 -9.69
N CYS A 100 9.11 -0.41 -9.15
CA CYS A 100 10.31 0.41 -9.08
C CYS A 100 11.57 -0.43 -9.35
N ARG A 101 12.66 0.26 -9.73
CA ARG A 101 14.00 -0.32 -9.92
C ARG A 101 15.00 0.20 -8.88
N GLY A 102 14.69 1.32 -8.24
CA GLY A 102 15.47 1.86 -7.14
C GLY A 102 14.72 2.95 -6.39
N LYS A 103 15.30 3.44 -5.28
CA LYS A 103 14.72 4.50 -4.45
C LYS A 103 14.31 5.76 -5.25
N GLY A 104 15.04 6.10 -6.31
CA GLY A 104 14.75 7.27 -7.14
C GLY A 104 13.40 7.26 -7.86
N ASP A 105 12.79 6.09 -8.02
CA ASP A 105 11.49 5.94 -8.69
C ASP A 105 10.30 6.23 -7.76
N CYS A 106 10.53 6.29 -6.44
CA CYS A 106 9.48 6.33 -5.43
C CYS A 106 9.51 7.63 -4.60
N SER A 107 8.35 8.03 -4.08
CA SER A 107 8.26 9.09 -3.06
C SER A 107 8.79 8.62 -1.69
N GLY A 108 8.79 7.30 -1.47
CA GLY A 108 9.34 6.63 -0.28
C GLY A 108 10.56 5.77 -0.60
N GLN A 109 10.48 4.47 -0.26
CA GLN A 109 11.53 3.48 -0.52
C GLN A 109 11.07 2.47 -1.57
N CYS A 110 12.00 1.93 -2.36
CA CYS A 110 11.73 0.80 -3.24
C CYS A 110 12.01 -0.50 -2.49
N LEU A 111 10.98 -1.32 -2.24
CA LEU A 111 11.10 -2.58 -1.51
C LEU A 111 11.78 -3.63 -2.38
N ALA A 112 12.93 -4.14 -1.94
CA ALA A 112 13.73 -5.03 -2.77
C ALA A 112 13.14 -6.45 -2.88
N ARG A 113 12.22 -6.85 -1.99
CA ARG A 113 11.54 -8.16 -2.09
C ARG A 113 10.56 -8.20 -3.25
N SER A 114 9.82 -7.11 -3.47
CA SER A 114 8.72 -7.04 -4.43
C SER A 114 9.00 -6.14 -5.63
N ASN A 115 10.10 -5.37 -5.58
CA ASN A 115 10.41 -4.30 -6.53
C ASN A 115 9.23 -3.31 -6.66
N SER A 116 8.63 -2.95 -5.53
CA SER A 116 7.51 -2.01 -5.46
C SER A 116 7.73 -0.91 -4.44
N CYS A 117 7.16 0.27 -4.68
CA CYS A 117 7.26 1.42 -3.79
C CYS A 117 6.54 1.14 -2.46
N ALA A 118 7.18 1.51 -1.35
CA ALA A 118 6.64 1.37 -0.01
C ALA A 118 5.34 2.17 0.14
N PRO A 119 4.32 1.65 0.84
CA PRO A 119 3.02 2.30 0.97
C PRO A 119 3.00 3.46 1.97
N VAL A 120 4.04 3.60 2.79
CA VAL A 120 4.15 4.62 3.82
C VAL A 120 5.58 5.15 3.94
N ALA A 121 5.73 6.37 4.44
CA ALA A 121 6.99 7.02 4.74
C ALA A 121 6.95 7.66 6.14
N PRO A 122 8.00 7.52 6.98
CA PRO A 122 9.13 6.60 6.78
C PRO A 122 8.70 5.13 6.86
N LEU A 123 9.50 4.24 6.26
CA LEU A 123 9.31 2.80 6.35
C LEU A 123 9.96 2.28 7.64
N LEU A 124 9.15 2.13 8.69
CA LEU A 124 9.62 1.72 10.02
C LEU A 124 10.05 0.26 10.06
N GLY A 125 10.97 -0.04 10.99
CA GLY A 125 11.60 -1.35 11.15
C GLY A 125 12.71 -1.61 10.12
N CYS A 126 13.29 -2.81 10.18
CA CYS A 126 14.32 -3.26 9.24
C CYS A 126 13.72 -3.86 7.97
N ASN A 127 14.01 -3.22 6.83
CA ASN A 127 13.47 -3.60 5.54
C ASN A 127 14.58 -3.64 4.47
N GLU A 128 14.50 -4.63 3.58
CA GLU A 128 15.36 -4.70 2.40
C GLU A 128 14.86 -3.74 1.32
N ILE A 129 15.68 -2.76 0.95
CA ILE A 129 15.36 -1.74 -0.03
C ILE A 129 16.37 -1.71 -1.17
N LEU A 130 15.97 -1.19 -2.32
CA LEU A 130 16.87 -0.84 -3.41
C LEU A 130 17.24 0.63 -3.30
N GLN A 131 18.53 0.92 -3.18
CA GLN A 131 19.04 2.28 -3.27
C GLN A 131 18.88 2.84 -4.70
N SER A 132 19.19 4.13 -4.88
CA SER A 132 19.05 4.79 -6.18
C SER A 132 19.93 4.18 -7.27
N ASP A 133 21.04 3.54 -6.90
CA ASP A 133 21.94 2.82 -7.81
C ASP A 133 21.55 1.33 -7.99
N GLY A 134 20.39 0.91 -7.47
CA GLY A 134 19.88 -0.45 -7.56
C GLY A 134 20.51 -1.44 -6.57
N ARG A 135 21.43 -0.98 -5.71
CA ARG A 135 21.99 -1.86 -4.67
C ARG A 135 20.96 -2.20 -3.62
N ARG A 136 20.88 -3.49 -3.29
CA ARG A 136 20.09 -3.98 -2.15
C ARG A 136 20.81 -3.67 -0.84
N VAL A 137 20.11 -3.07 0.11
CA VAL A 137 20.57 -2.84 1.49
C VAL A 137 19.44 -3.00 2.48
N THR A 138 19.79 -3.31 3.73
CA THR A 138 18.88 -3.25 4.86
C THR A 138 18.81 -1.82 5.40
N LEU A 139 17.62 -1.23 5.41
CA LEU A 139 17.34 0.04 6.10
C LEU A 139 16.54 -0.25 7.36
N CYS A 140 17.07 0.11 8.52
CA CYS A 140 16.39 0.03 9.82
C CYS A 140 16.07 1.45 10.32
N LEU A 141 14.80 1.70 10.61
CA LEU A 141 14.32 2.95 11.21
C LEU A 141 13.46 2.62 12.43
N ASP A 142 13.95 3.05 13.60
CA ASP A 142 13.32 2.89 14.91
C ASP A 142 13.01 4.23 15.58
#